data_AF-A0A1K2FRL2-F1
#
_entry.id   AF-A0A1K2FRL2-F1
#
_cell.length_a   1.000
_cell.length_b   1.000
_cell.length_c   1.000
_cell.angle_alpha   90.00
_cell.angle_beta   90.00
_cell.angle_gamma   90.00
#
_symmetry.space_group_name_H-M   'P 1'
#
loop_
_entity.id
_entity.type
_entity.pdbx_description
1 polymer ?
#
loop_
_entity_poly.entity_id
_entity_poly.type
_entity_poly.pdbx_seq_one_letter_code
_entity_poly.pdbx_strand_id
1 'polypeptide(L)'
;MQTSQSNEPCASPSSPGPGGTACDLVTVSARQGLEAVDILRRGAAVAVGPVLHDDDRGTLGFLVPAGTAACWDVPGSTCTETDGRGLRLAPEPPVRGADWLLPPGEEADLATDPVMLREALDEAARLLRAADDCR
;
A
#
# COMPACT_ATOMS: atom_id res chain seq x y z
N MET A 1 -34.68 -47.76 -0.91
CA MET A 1 -33.67 -47.08 -0.09
C MET A 1 -33.05 -45.97 -0.94
N GLN A 2 -33.09 -44.77 -0.38
CA GLN A 2 -32.71 -43.42 -0.82
C GLN A 2 -31.75 -43.22 -2.02
N THR A 3 -32.09 -42.23 -2.85
CA THR A 3 -31.23 -41.57 -3.84
C THR A 3 -30.13 -40.75 -3.15
N SER A 4 -28.86 -41.08 -3.37
CA SER A 4 -27.74 -40.24 -2.93
C SER A 4 -27.27 -39.36 -4.08
N GLN A 5 -27.58 -38.06 -3.97
CA GLN A 5 -26.90 -36.99 -4.71
C GLN A 5 -25.50 -36.83 -4.13
N SER A 6 -24.47 -37.06 -4.95
CA SER A 6 -23.11 -36.61 -4.66
C SER A 6 -22.86 -35.36 -5.49
N ASN A 7 -22.95 -34.22 -4.81
CA ASN A 7 -22.71 -32.88 -5.32
C ASN A 7 -21.20 -32.62 -5.28
N GLU A 8 -20.49 -32.75 -6.39
CA GLU A 8 -19.18 -32.12 -6.59
C GLU A 8 -19.38 -30.79 -7.34
N PRO A 9 -18.50 -29.77 -7.23
CA PRO A 9 -17.27 -29.65 -6.47
C PRO A 9 -17.23 -28.40 -5.56
N CYS A 10 -16.56 -28.47 -4.41
CA CYS A 10 -16.23 -27.26 -3.66
C CYS A 10 -15.15 -26.51 -4.46
N ALA A 11 -15.50 -25.31 -4.92
CA ALA A 11 -14.71 -24.46 -5.80
C ALA A 11 -13.24 -24.38 -5.36
N SER A 12 -12.34 -24.68 -6.28
CA SER A 12 -10.91 -24.39 -6.15
C SER A 12 -10.72 -22.89 -5.85
N PRO A 13 -9.74 -22.49 -5.02
CA PRO A 13 -9.33 -21.09 -4.98
C PRO A 13 -8.93 -20.70 -6.39
N SER A 14 -9.66 -19.75 -6.98
CA SER A 14 -9.40 -19.27 -8.32
C SER A 14 -7.94 -18.82 -8.39
N SER A 15 -7.15 -19.48 -9.23
CA SER A 15 -5.77 -19.12 -9.46
C SER A 15 -5.70 -17.64 -9.85
N PRO A 16 -4.83 -16.82 -9.24
CA PRO A 16 -4.60 -15.47 -9.73
C PRO A 16 -4.08 -15.59 -11.17
N GLY A 17 -4.78 -14.94 -12.11
CA GLY A 17 -4.33 -14.87 -13.49
C GLY A 17 -2.95 -14.22 -13.58
N PRO A 18 -2.20 -14.46 -14.67
CA PRO A 18 -0.85 -13.95 -14.79
C PRO A 18 -0.87 -12.42 -14.94
N GLY A 19 -0.14 -11.72 -14.08
CA GLY A 19 0.37 -10.37 -14.40
C GLY A 19 -0.02 -9.20 -13.49
N GLY A 20 -0.25 -9.41 -12.20
CA GLY A 20 -0.29 -8.30 -11.25
C GLY A 20 0.06 -8.79 -9.86
N THR A 21 1.15 -8.30 -9.29
CA THR A 21 1.47 -8.54 -7.88
C THR A 21 0.36 -7.91 -7.04
N ALA A 22 -0.37 -8.73 -6.28
CA ALA A 22 -1.43 -8.23 -5.41
C ALA A 22 -0.77 -7.36 -4.33
N CYS A 23 -1.16 -6.08 -4.25
CA CYS A 23 -0.63 -5.11 -3.30
C CYS A 23 -1.78 -4.44 -2.54
N ASP A 24 -1.61 -4.25 -1.24
CA ASP A 24 -2.50 -3.40 -0.45
C ASP A 24 -2.02 -1.94 -0.53
N LEU A 25 -2.90 -1.01 -0.16
CA LEU A 25 -2.62 0.42 -0.21
C LEU A 25 -2.71 1.06 1.17
N VAL A 26 -1.60 1.58 1.68
CA VAL A 26 -1.56 2.38 2.92
C VAL A 26 -1.70 3.85 2.56
N THR A 27 -2.80 4.47 2.99
CA THR A 27 -3.09 5.90 2.77
C THR A 27 -2.84 6.71 4.03
N VAL A 28 -2.19 7.86 3.89
CA VAL A 28 -1.86 8.81 4.97
C VAL A 28 -2.03 10.25 4.51
N SER A 29 -2.03 11.20 5.45
CA SER A 29 -1.96 12.63 5.10
C SER A 29 -0.67 12.95 4.34
N ALA A 30 -0.73 13.93 3.43
CA ALA A 30 0.42 14.25 2.59
C ALA A 30 1.66 14.67 3.39
N ARG A 31 1.46 15.46 4.46
CA ARG A 31 2.54 15.91 5.33
C ARG A 31 3.26 14.72 6.01
N GLN A 32 2.51 13.75 6.53
CA GLN A 32 3.10 12.56 7.16
C GLN A 32 3.74 11.63 6.13
N GLY A 33 3.10 11.44 4.98
CA GLY A 33 3.61 10.59 3.92
C GLY A 33 4.93 11.10 3.33
N LEU A 34 5.05 12.40 3.05
CA LEU A 34 6.27 12.98 2.50
C LEU A 34 7.46 12.84 3.46
N GLU A 35 7.25 13.07 4.76
CA GLU A 35 8.27 12.82 5.78
C GLU A 35 8.65 11.33 5.83
N ALA A 36 7.68 10.42 5.76
CA ALA A 36 7.96 8.98 5.73
C ALA A 36 8.76 8.56 4.49
N VAL A 37 8.45 9.11 3.30
CA VAL A 37 9.25 8.89 2.07
C VAL A 37 10.69 9.36 2.28
N ASP A 38 10.88 10.52 2.88
CA ASP A 38 12.21 11.08 3.10
C ASP A 38 13.02 10.28 4.13
N ILE A 39 12.38 9.83 5.22
CA ILE A 39 12.98 8.92 6.20
C ILE A 39 13.41 7.60 5.54
N LEU A 40 12.51 6.98 4.76
CA LEU A 40 12.81 5.74 4.04
C LEU A 40 13.99 5.91 3.08
N ARG A 41 14.04 7.03 2.34
CA ARG A 41 15.16 7.35 1.42
C ARG A 41 16.48 7.61 2.14
N ARG A 42 16.44 8.23 3.32
CA ARG A 42 17.64 8.48 4.14
C ARG A 42 18.16 7.20 4.79
N GLY A 43 17.26 6.28 5.15
CA GLY A 43 17.60 5.05 5.88
C GLY A 43 17.96 3.84 5.01
N ALA A 44 17.59 3.80 3.72
CA ALA A 44 17.57 2.53 2.98
C ALA A 44 18.67 2.35 1.92
N ALA A 45 19.32 1.18 2.03
CA ALA A 45 20.01 0.46 0.96
C ALA A 45 19.04 -0.36 0.06
N VAL A 46 17.72 -0.20 0.26
CA VAL A 46 16.63 -0.88 -0.48
C VAL A 46 15.67 0.18 -1.02
N ALA A 47 15.10 -0.05 -2.20
CA ALA A 47 14.23 0.91 -2.87
C ALA A 47 12.89 1.12 -2.13
N VAL A 48 12.44 2.38 -2.06
CA VAL A 48 11.05 2.71 -1.70
C VAL A 48 10.16 2.26 -2.85
N GLY A 49 9.06 1.58 -2.53
CA GLY A 49 8.11 1.12 -3.53
C GLY A 49 7.29 2.25 -4.16
N PRO A 50 6.35 1.92 -5.04
CA PRO A 50 5.51 2.91 -5.72
C PRO A 50 4.68 3.71 -4.72
N VAL A 51 4.56 5.02 -4.98
CA VAL A 51 3.83 5.96 -4.12
C VAL A 51 2.92 6.84 -4.97
N LEU A 52 1.64 6.83 -4.62
CA LEU A 52 0.61 7.70 -5.16
C LEU A 52 0.52 8.98 -4.34
N HIS A 53 0.28 10.10 -5.02
CA HIS A 53 -0.09 11.37 -4.43
C HIS A 53 -1.47 11.76 -4.95
N ASP A 54 -2.43 11.95 -4.07
CA ASP A 54 -3.75 12.50 -4.38
C ASP A 54 -3.75 13.94 -3.89
N ASP A 55 -3.53 14.88 -4.81
CA ASP A 55 -3.50 16.32 -4.55
C ASP A 55 -4.87 16.86 -4.10
N ASP A 56 -5.96 16.32 -4.65
CA ASP A 56 -7.34 16.73 -4.34
C ASP A 56 -7.69 16.43 -2.87
N ARG A 57 -7.19 15.31 -2.34
CA ARG A 57 -7.41 14.88 -0.95
C ARG A 57 -6.25 15.23 -0.02
N GLY A 58 -5.12 15.67 -0.56
CA GLY A 58 -3.89 15.90 0.20
C GLY A 58 -3.41 14.64 0.90
N THR A 59 -3.39 13.50 0.20
CA THR A 59 -2.99 12.21 0.75
C THR A 59 -1.90 11.53 -0.06
N LEU A 60 -1.06 10.74 0.61
CA LEU A 60 -0.12 9.83 -0.04
C LEU A 60 -0.57 8.38 0.15
N GLY A 61 -0.39 7.57 -0.89
CA GLY A 61 -0.70 6.14 -0.91
C GLY A 61 0.55 5.31 -1.18
N PHE A 62 0.94 4.44 -0.25
CA PHE A 62 2.07 3.53 -0.38
C PHE A 62 1.60 2.14 -0.76
N LEU A 63 2.21 1.56 -1.78
CA LEU A 63 1.95 0.17 -2.11
C LEU A 63 2.78 -0.75 -1.24
N VAL A 64 2.12 -1.71 -0.60
CA VAL A 64 2.70 -2.72 0.29
C VAL A 64 2.26 -4.12 -0.15
N PRO A 65 2.97 -5.19 0.23
CA PRO A 65 2.57 -6.56 -0.11
C PRO A 65 1.13 -6.86 0.34
N ALA A 66 0.38 -7.63 -0.46
CA ALA A 66 -0.96 -8.07 -0.08
C ALA A 66 -0.99 -8.83 1.26
N GLY A 67 -2.08 -8.67 2.00
CA GLY A 67 -2.27 -9.22 3.34
C GLY A 67 -1.73 -8.30 4.46
N THR A 68 -1.08 -7.19 4.11
CA THR A 68 -0.67 -6.16 5.06
C THR A 68 -1.88 -5.51 5.73
N ALA A 69 -2.98 -5.31 4.99
CA ALA A 69 -4.20 -4.69 5.50
C ALA A 69 -4.77 -5.44 6.72
N ALA A 70 -4.68 -6.77 6.75
CA ALA A 70 -5.22 -7.59 7.83
C ALA A 70 -4.57 -7.35 9.19
N CYS A 71 -3.34 -6.85 9.23
CA CYS A 71 -2.58 -6.60 10.45
C CYS A 71 -2.13 -5.13 10.59
N TRP A 72 -2.65 -4.23 9.75
CA TRP A 72 -2.26 -2.83 9.76
C TRP A 72 -2.91 -2.08 10.92
N ASP A 73 -2.08 -1.55 11.80
CA ASP A 73 -2.50 -0.85 13.02
C ASP A 73 -1.51 0.27 13.32
N VAL A 74 -1.47 1.28 12.44
CA VAL A 74 -0.66 2.49 12.63
C VAL A 74 -1.58 3.71 12.68
N PRO A 75 -1.55 4.50 13.76
CA PRO A 75 -2.38 5.69 13.89
C PRO A 75 -2.14 6.72 12.77
N GLY A 76 -3.22 7.36 12.31
CA GLY A 76 -3.14 8.36 11.24
C GLY A 76 -2.96 7.78 9.83
N SER A 77 -3.04 6.46 9.70
CA SER A 77 -2.98 5.75 8.42
C SER A 77 -4.15 4.80 8.25
N THR A 78 -4.48 4.47 7.01
CA THR A 78 -5.52 3.50 6.67
C THR A 78 -4.97 2.55 5.61
N CYS A 79 -4.95 1.25 5.90
CA CYS A 79 -4.58 0.25 4.91
C CYS A 79 -5.84 -0.36 4.29
N THR A 80 -5.95 -0.24 2.97
CA THR A 80 -7.06 -0.79 2.20
C THR A 80 -6.59 -2.03 1.47
N GLU A 81 -7.23 -3.17 1.76
CA GLU A 81 -7.04 -4.39 0.99
C GLU A 81 -7.59 -4.17 -0.43
N THR A 82 -6.87 -4.64 -1.46
CA THR A 82 -7.34 -4.54 -2.85
C THR A 82 -8.10 -5.79 -3.33
N ASP A 83 -8.75 -6.52 -2.41
CA ASP A 83 -9.58 -7.72 -2.65
C ASP A 83 -8.91 -8.78 -3.57
N GLY A 84 -7.58 -8.91 -3.51
CA GLY A 84 -6.83 -9.81 -4.41
C GLY A 84 -6.91 -9.46 -5.89
N ARG A 85 -7.55 -8.34 -6.26
CA ARG A 85 -7.52 -7.81 -7.64
C ARG A 85 -6.21 -7.12 -7.95
N GLY A 86 -5.45 -6.76 -6.91
CA GLY A 86 -4.21 -6.01 -7.01
C GLY A 86 -4.47 -4.60 -7.56
N LEU A 87 -3.73 -3.62 -7.07
CA LEU A 87 -3.50 -2.45 -7.90
C LEU A 87 -2.69 -2.94 -9.11
N ARG A 88 -3.32 -3.00 -10.28
CA ARG A 88 -2.55 -3.11 -11.52
C ARG A 88 -1.65 -1.88 -11.57
N LEU A 89 -0.36 -2.11 -11.38
CA LEU A 89 0.70 -1.13 -11.56
C LEU A 89 0.81 -0.81 -13.05
N ALA A 90 -0.17 -0.09 -13.57
CA ALA A 90 -0.05 0.58 -14.85
C ALA A 90 0.79 1.86 -14.63
N PRO A 91 1.55 2.30 -15.65
CA PRO A 91 2.25 3.58 -15.58
C PRO A 91 1.28 4.76 -15.38
N GLU A 92 0.02 4.60 -15.76
CA GLU A 92 -1.04 5.54 -15.42
C GLU A 92 -1.61 5.25 -14.02
N PRO A 93 -1.75 6.28 -13.17
CA PRO A 93 -2.27 6.12 -11.83
C PRO A 93 -3.73 5.62 -11.89
N PRO A 94 -4.09 4.63 -11.06
CA PRO A 94 -5.38 3.95 -11.14
C PRO A 94 -6.56 4.79 -10.61
N VAL A 95 -6.28 5.96 -10.02
CA VAL A 95 -7.27 6.86 -9.42
C VAL A 95 -7.26 8.19 -10.18
N ARG A 96 -8.43 8.64 -10.63
CA ARG A 96 -8.59 9.94 -11.29
C ARG A 96 -8.28 11.06 -10.29
N GLY A 97 -7.27 11.90 -10.58
CA GLY A 97 -6.83 12.99 -9.69
C GLY A 97 -5.66 12.63 -8.78
N ALA A 98 -5.18 11.37 -8.83
CA ALA A 98 -3.92 10.99 -8.20
C ALA A 98 -2.82 10.88 -9.25
N ASP A 99 -1.60 11.26 -8.89
CA ASP A 99 -0.39 11.15 -9.68
C ASP A 99 0.65 10.27 -8.98
N TRP A 100 1.57 9.69 -9.74
CA TRP A 100 2.69 8.96 -9.15
C TRP A 100 3.73 9.93 -8.60
N LEU A 101 3.90 9.95 -7.28
CA LEU A 101 5.08 10.57 -6.66
C LEU A 101 6.31 9.71 -6.90
N LEU A 102 6.14 8.39 -6.78
CA LEU A 102 7.11 7.39 -7.19
C LEU A 102 6.42 6.39 -8.12
N PRO A 103 6.71 6.44 -9.44
CA PRO A 103 6.11 5.49 -10.36
C PRO A 103 6.66 4.09 -10.11
N PRO A 104 5.89 3.04 -10.47
CA PRO A 104 6.43 1.69 -10.50
C PRO A 104 7.65 1.60 -11.44
N GLY A 105 8.71 0.95 -10.97
CA GLY A 105 9.90 0.66 -11.79
C GLY A 105 9.60 -0.35 -12.90
N GLU A 106 10.58 -0.57 -13.78
CA GLU A 106 10.48 -1.55 -14.88
C GLU A 106 10.21 -2.97 -14.32
N GLU A 107 10.81 -3.32 -13.18
CA GLU A 107 10.31 -4.37 -12.30
C GLU A 107 9.24 -3.80 -11.36
N ALA A 108 7.97 -3.95 -11.75
CA ALA A 108 6.79 -3.52 -10.99
C ALA A 108 6.59 -4.22 -9.62
N ASP A 109 7.64 -4.81 -9.03
CA ASP A 109 7.52 -5.83 -7.98
C ASP A 109 8.03 -5.42 -6.60
N LEU A 110 8.71 -4.28 -6.45
CA LEU A 110 9.19 -3.85 -5.13
C LEU A 110 8.12 -3.02 -4.42
N ALA A 111 7.12 -3.69 -3.87
CA ALA A 111 6.26 -3.08 -2.85
C ALA A 111 7.11 -2.60 -1.66
N THR A 112 6.67 -1.52 -1.02
CA THR A 112 7.36 -1.00 0.18
C THR A 112 7.25 -2.02 1.30
N ASP A 113 8.36 -2.33 1.98
CA ASP A 113 8.34 -3.20 3.15
C ASP A 113 7.41 -2.60 4.22
N PRO A 114 6.37 -3.33 4.65
CA PRO A 114 5.38 -2.80 5.57
C PRO A 114 5.97 -2.53 6.96
N VAL A 115 7.01 -3.24 7.40
CA VAL A 115 7.66 -2.99 8.69
C VAL A 115 8.39 -1.66 8.64
N MET A 116 9.20 -1.45 7.60
CA MET A 116 9.92 -0.18 7.39
C MET A 116 8.94 1.00 7.25
N LEU A 117 7.83 0.80 6.55
CA LEU A 117 6.81 1.84 6.41
C LEU A 117 6.18 2.22 7.76
N ARG A 118 5.91 1.25 8.65
CA ARG A 118 5.39 1.54 9.99
C ARG A 118 6.37 2.37 10.80
N GLU A 119 7.64 1.99 10.82
CA GLU A 119 8.68 2.72 11.54
C GLU A 119 8.83 4.16 11.04
N ALA A 120 8.84 4.33 9.71
CA ALA A 120 8.93 5.65 9.09
C ALA A 120 7.69 6.51 9.38
N LEU A 121 6.48 5.95 9.37
CA LEU A 121 5.26 6.67 9.69
C LEU A 121 5.18 7.08 11.16
N ASP A 122 5.65 6.22 12.07
CA ASP A 122 5.74 6.52 13.50
C ASP A 122 6.75 7.62 13.79
N GLU A 123 7.91 7.58 13.12
CA GLU A 123 8.91 8.63 13.22
C GLU A 123 8.41 9.95 12.63
N ALA A 124 7.82 9.93 11.43
CA ALA A 124 7.18 11.10 10.85
C ALA A 124 6.13 11.71 11.79
N ALA A 125 5.28 10.88 12.40
CA ALA A 125 4.29 11.36 13.37
C ALA A 125 4.92 12.00 14.62
N ARG A 126 6.09 11.55 15.06
CA ARG A 126 6.84 12.18 16.17
C ARG A 126 7.43 13.53 15.75
N LEU A 127 8.03 13.60 14.56
CA LEU A 127 8.59 14.84 14.02
C LEU A 127 7.54 15.92 13.82
N LEU A 128 6.39 15.55 13.24
CA LEU A 128 5.29 16.49 13.01
C LEU A 128 4.70 17.02 14.32
N ARG A 129 4.53 16.16 15.33
CA ARG A 129 4.11 16.60 16.67
C ARG A 129 5.09 17.59 17.27
N ALA A 130 6.39 17.28 17.22
CA ALA A 130 7.42 18.18 17.73
C ALA A 130 7.43 19.54 16.99
N ALA A 131 7.19 19.54 15.69
CA ALA A 131 7.09 20.77 14.90
C ALA A 131 5.83 21.59 15.24
N ASP A 132 4.69 20.93 15.45
CA ASP A 132 3.42 21.58 15.80
C ASP A 132 3.46 22.19 17.21
N ASP A 133 4.16 21.56 18.16
CA ASP A 133 4.32 22.06 19.55
C ASP A 133 5.26 23.28 19.65
N CYS A 134 6.07 23.56 18.63
CA CYS A 134 7.03 24.67 18.61
C CYS A 134 6.44 26.00 18.10
N ARG A 135 5.12 26.04 17.85
CA ARG A 135 4.41 27.16 17.22
C ARG A 135 3.58 27.96 18.22
#